data_AF-A0A818B884-F1
#
_entry.id   AF-A0A818B884-F1
#
_cell.length_a   1.000
_cell.length_b   1.000
_cell.length_c   1.000
_cell.angle_alpha   90.00
_cell.angle_beta   90.00
_cell.angle_gamma   90.00
#
_symmetry.space_group_name_H-M   'P 1'
#
loop_
_entity.id
_entity.type
_entity.pdbx_description
1 polymer ?
#
loop_
_entity_poly.entity_id
_entity_poly.type
_entity_poly.pdbx_seq_one_letter_code
_entity_poly.pdbx_strand_id
1 'polypeptide(L)'
;RFRTTKRSYVRLLRLFGCHISIFNIGFYTTSFNRIFYQIGRKYPRLWKIWFTIGIFVAFITAICACIVLIFLPLKYVYELQQPIVSMTQNLTNRNIVMENERDKLSIQPIIPGVNVPLEQLGHFFLALVLCTIFHELGHAIAASAEHVHVNGCGYFVFIVYPGAYVDLNQEKIQMITAYRQLRIYCAGVFHNMVLVLIAVIFLLINPFIINHFYIEAATVYRVSKDSPIYNLLPVHSTIQYVDGCNVNTSNDWYQCLRLIKDRHPQQNNGYCLTQAEIQFPSNHIGMKYILI
;
A
#
# COMPACT_ATOMS: atom_id res chain seq x y z
N ARG A 1 -9.77 -34.12 -39.34
CA ARG A 1 -10.48 -33.95 -38.04
C ARG A 1 -9.97 -32.76 -37.19
N PHE A 2 -8.70 -32.33 -37.30
CA PHE A 2 -8.16 -31.17 -36.56
C PHE A 2 -8.55 -29.77 -37.08
N ARG A 3 -8.96 -29.63 -38.36
CA ARG A 3 -9.33 -28.32 -38.94
C ARG A 3 -10.71 -27.80 -38.52
N THR A 4 -11.64 -28.68 -38.16
CA THR A 4 -13.01 -28.31 -37.78
C THR A 4 -13.09 -27.84 -36.32
N THR A 5 -12.36 -28.48 -35.40
CA THR A 5 -12.29 -28.09 -33.98
C THR A 5 -11.65 -26.72 -33.78
N LYS A 6 -10.61 -26.36 -34.55
CA LYS A 6 -9.98 -25.03 -34.51
C LYS A 6 -10.96 -23.91 -34.89
N ARG A 7 -11.83 -24.13 -35.88
CA ARG A 7 -12.86 -23.15 -36.29
C ARG A 7 -13.97 -22.99 -35.24
N SER A 8 -14.38 -24.08 -34.59
CA SER A 8 -15.38 -24.02 -33.52
C SER A 8 -14.84 -23.34 -32.26
N TYR A 9 -13.59 -23.64 -31.87
CA TYR A 9 -12.93 -23.02 -30.71
C TYR A 9 -12.72 -21.51 -30.90
N VAL A 10 -12.24 -21.06 -32.06
CA VAL A 10 -12.08 -19.62 -32.36
C VAL A 10 -13.43 -18.89 -32.40
N ARG A 11 -14.49 -19.55 -32.87
CA ARG A 11 -15.86 -18.98 -32.87
C ARG A 11 -16.43 -18.89 -31.45
N LEU A 12 -16.18 -19.89 -30.61
CA LEU A 12 -16.57 -19.92 -29.20
C LEU A 12 -15.82 -18.85 -28.38
N LEU A 13 -14.51 -18.72 -28.57
CA LEU A 13 -13.69 -17.64 -27.98
C LEU A 13 -14.24 -16.25 -28.34
N ARG A 14 -14.61 -16.02 -29.60
CA ARG A 14 -15.22 -14.74 -30.03
C ARG A 14 -16.62 -14.53 -29.44
N LEU A 15 -17.41 -15.58 -29.22
CA LEU A 15 -18.72 -15.49 -28.56
C LEU A 15 -18.57 -15.11 -27.07
N PHE A 16 -17.51 -15.59 -26.42
CA PHE A 16 -17.15 -15.19 -25.05
C PHE A 16 -16.32 -13.89 -24.98
N GLY A 17 -16.01 -13.25 -26.12
CA GLY A 17 -15.19 -12.03 -26.15
C GLY A 17 -13.72 -12.24 -25.75
N CYS A 18 -13.23 -13.48 -25.71
CA CYS A 18 -11.85 -13.79 -25.35
C CYS A 18 -10.95 -13.85 -26.60
N HIS A 19 -9.82 -13.16 -26.54
CA HIS A 19 -8.79 -13.17 -27.57
C HIS A 19 -7.48 -13.70 -26.98
N ILE A 20 -6.91 -14.73 -27.61
CA ILE A 20 -5.64 -15.32 -27.19
C ILE A 20 -4.64 -15.07 -28.33
N SER A 21 -3.64 -14.25 -28.06
CA SER A 21 -2.46 -14.05 -28.91
C SER A 21 -1.20 -14.55 -28.19
N ILE A 22 -0.10 -14.65 -28.92
CA ILE A 22 1.20 -15.00 -28.35
C ILE A 22 1.52 -13.99 -27.23
N PHE A 23 1.75 -14.50 -26.02
CA PHE A 23 1.99 -13.74 -24.78
C PHE A 23 0.86 -12.83 -24.28
N ASN A 24 -0.34 -12.89 -24.86
CA ASN A 24 -1.45 -12.03 -24.45
C ASN A 24 -2.77 -12.81 -24.40
N ILE A 25 -3.41 -12.78 -23.23
CA ILE A 25 -4.77 -13.27 -23.04
C ILE A 25 -5.64 -12.08 -22.71
N GLY A 26 -6.60 -11.79 -23.58
CA GLY A 26 -7.54 -10.69 -23.45
C GLY A 26 -8.99 -11.17 -23.35
N PHE A 27 -9.79 -10.37 -22.67
CA PHE A 27 -11.24 -10.50 -22.58
C PHE A 27 -11.86 -9.14 -22.88
N TYR A 28 -12.89 -9.11 -23.72
CA TYR A 28 -13.63 -7.93 -24.11
C TYR A 28 -15.11 -8.15 -23.85
N THR A 29 -15.77 -7.16 -23.26
CA THR A 29 -17.20 -7.21 -22.96
C THR A 29 -17.86 -5.85 -23.15
N THR A 30 -19.11 -5.88 -23.57
CA THR A 30 -19.98 -4.69 -23.67
C THR A 30 -21.00 -4.62 -22.53
N SER A 31 -20.98 -5.60 -21.62
CA SER A 31 -21.99 -5.78 -20.58
C SER A 31 -22.07 -4.56 -19.63
N PHE A 32 -20.94 -3.91 -19.37
CA PHE A 32 -20.86 -2.77 -18.48
C PHE A 32 -21.26 -1.44 -19.11
N ASN A 33 -21.39 -1.36 -20.45
CA ASN A 33 -21.67 -0.12 -21.17
C ASN A 33 -22.95 0.56 -20.69
N ARG A 34 -23.99 -0.23 -20.39
CA ARG A 34 -25.26 0.27 -19.86
C ARG A 34 -25.09 0.91 -18.48
N ILE A 35 -24.27 0.31 -17.63
CA ILE A 35 -23.99 0.80 -16.28
C ILE A 35 -23.21 2.11 -16.36
N PHE A 36 -22.14 2.15 -17.17
CA PHE A 36 -21.35 3.39 -17.38
C PHE A 36 -22.24 4.53 -17.89
N TYR A 37 -23.10 4.25 -18.85
CA TYR A 37 -24.05 5.22 -19.38
C TYR A 37 -25.02 5.72 -18.30
N GLN A 38 -25.62 4.81 -17.51
CA GLN A 38 -26.54 5.18 -16.44
C GLN A 38 -25.86 6.05 -15.38
N ILE A 39 -24.65 5.67 -14.94
CA ILE A 39 -23.88 6.40 -13.94
C ILE A 39 -23.53 7.80 -14.47
N GLY A 40 -22.90 7.89 -15.65
CA GLY A 40 -22.48 9.16 -16.24
C GLY A 40 -23.64 10.10 -16.54
N ARG A 41 -24.85 9.57 -16.76
CA ARG A 41 -26.05 10.37 -17.08
C ARG A 41 -26.95 10.70 -15.89
N LYS A 42 -26.78 10.03 -14.74
CA LYS A 42 -27.65 10.24 -13.56
C LYS A 42 -27.60 11.68 -13.05
N TYR A 43 -26.40 12.26 -12.95
CA TYR A 43 -26.19 13.64 -12.46
C TYR A 43 -25.17 14.39 -13.33
N PRO A 44 -25.55 14.85 -14.54
CA PRO A 44 -24.59 15.37 -15.52
C PRO A 44 -23.90 16.66 -15.08
N ARG A 45 -24.56 17.49 -14.26
CA ARG A 45 -23.94 18.71 -13.71
C ARG A 45 -22.84 18.38 -12.70
N LEU A 46 -23.11 17.43 -11.80
CA LEU A 46 -22.15 16.99 -10.78
C LEU A 46 -20.94 16.33 -11.44
N TRP A 47 -21.15 15.45 -12.41
CA TRP A 47 -20.05 14.84 -13.17
C TRP A 47 -19.20 15.87 -13.89
N LYS A 48 -19.82 16.87 -14.54
CA LYS A 48 -19.06 17.93 -15.22
C LYS A 48 -18.19 18.74 -14.24
N ILE A 49 -18.72 19.07 -13.06
CA ILE A 49 -17.93 19.76 -12.01
C ILE A 49 -16.79 18.86 -11.53
N TRP A 50 -17.10 17.60 -11.21
CA TRP A 50 -16.15 16.58 -10.77
C TRP A 50 -14.97 16.43 -11.73
N PHE A 51 -15.24 16.20 -13.02
CA PHE A 51 -14.18 16.06 -14.02
C PHE A 51 -13.48 17.38 -14.34
N THR A 52 -14.12 18.53 -14.12
CA THR A 52 -13.45 19.83 -14.24
C THR A 52 -12.41 20.01 -13.14
N ILE A 53 -12.74 19.66 -11.89
CA ILE A 53 -11.77 19.63 -10.79
C ILE A 53 -10.63 18.66 -11.15
N GLY A 54 -10.97 17.50 -11.71
CA GLY A 54 -10.02 16.50 -12.16
C GLY A 54 -8.99 17.01 -13.15
N ILE A 55 -9.34 17.95 -14.04
CA ILE A 55 -8.37 18.59 -14.95
C ILE A 55 -7.29 19.34 -14.16
N PHE A 56 -7.68 20.18 -13.20
CA PHE A 56 -6.73 20.96 -12.41
C PHE A 56 -5.84 20.07 -11.55
N VAL A 57 -6.43 19.06 -10.91
CA VAL A 57 -5.68 18.07 -10.11
C VAL A 57 -4.68 17.33 -10.99
N ALA A 58 -5.12 16.80 -12.14
CA ALA A 58 -4.24 16.08 -13.06
C ALA A 58 -3.09 16.97 -13.57
N PHE A 59 -3.37 18.25 -13.85
CA PHE A 59 -2.35 19.20 -14.28
C PHE A 59 -1.32 19.50 -13.18
N ILE A 60 -1.76 19.72 -11.95
CA ILE A 60 -0.87 19.91 -10.80
C ILE A 60 -0.02 18.65 -10.57
N THR A 61 -0.65 17.48 -10.56
CA THR A 61 0.05 16.20 -10.41
C THR A 61 1.06 15.98 -11.53
N ALA A 62 0.74 16.33 -12.77
CA ALA A 62 1.66 16.25 -13.90
C ALA A 62 2.87 17.17 -13.72
N ILE A 63 2.67 18.42 -13.27
CA ILE A 63 3.78 19.35 -12.97
C ILE A 63 4.66 18.79 -11.85
N CYS A 64 4.06 18.32 -10.76
CA CYS A 64 4.79 17.70 -9.65
C CYS A 64 5.59 16.48 -10.13
N ALA A 65 4.99 15.62 -10.97
CA ALA A 65 5.66 14.47 -11.55
C ALA A 65 6.85 14.89 -12.43
N CYS A 66 6.68 15.90 -13.29
CA CYS A 66 7.78 16.43 -14.11
C CYS A 66 8.92 17.00 -13.24
N ILE A 67 8.59 17.76 -12.21
CA ILE A 67 9.58 18.27 -11.24
C ILE A 67 10.34 17.10 -10.62
N VAL A 68 9.64 16.12 -10.04
CA VAL A 68 10.27 14.95 -9.41
C VAL A 68 11.17 14.19 -10.41
N LEU A 69 10.69 13.95 -11.62
CA LEU A 69 11.44 13.24 -12.66
C LEU A 69 12.67 14.00 -13.15
N ILE A 70 12.70 15.33 -13.05
CA ILE A 70 13.86 16.17 -13.39
C ILE A 70 14.84 16.25 -12.20
N PHE A 71 14.34 16.50 -10.98
CA PHE A 71 15.18 16.71 -9.81
C PHE A 71 15.85 15.43 -9.30
N LEU A 72 15.19 14.28 -9.39
CA LEU A 72 15.75 12.99 -8.95
C LEU A 72 17.07 12.61 -9.65
N PRO A 73 17.15 12.56 -10.99
CA PRO A 73 18.40 12.25 -11.68
C PRO A 73 19.46 13.34 -11.47
N LEU A 74 19.07 14.62 -11.41
CA LEU A 74 20.01 15.72 -11.14
C LEU A 74 20.65 15.60 -9.75
N LYS A 75 19.87 15.25 -8.73
CA LYS A 75 20.37 14.97 -7.38
C LYS A 75 21.33 13.79 -7.40
N TYR A 76 20.98 12.71 -8.10
CA TYR A 76 21.84 11.53 -8.22
C TYR A 76 23.18 11.85 -8.88
N VAL A 77 23.18 12.65 -9.96
CA VAL A 77 24.39 13.12 -10.63
C VAL A 77 25.21 14.04 -9.72
N TYR A 78 24.57 14.95 -8.99
CA TYR A 78 25.26 15.84 -8.04
C TYR A 78 25.93 15.06 -6.91
N GLU A 79 25.27 14.05 -6.35
CA GLU A 79 25.85 13.17 -5.33
C GLU A 79 27.02 12.33 -5.86
N LEU A 80 26.98 11.90 -7.13
CA LEU A 80 28.10 11.22 -7.79
C LEU A 80 29.30 12.13 -8.06
N GLN A 81 29.06 13.44 -8.26
CA GLN A 81 30.09 14.42 -8.54
C GLN A 81 30.89 14.83 -7.29
N GLN A 82 30.40 14.56 -6.07
CA GLN A 82 31.13 14.89 -4.83
C GLN A 82 32.37 13.98 -4.70
N PRO A 83 33.59 14.48 -5.02
CA PRO A 83 34.79 13.67 -4.94
C PRO A 83 35.25 13.65 -3.49
N ILE A 84 35.12 12.52 -2.79
CA ILE A 84 35.97 12.10 -1.65
C ILE A 84 36.44 13.26 -0.72
N VAL A 85 35.56 14.16 -0.27
CA VAL A 85 35.92 15.12 0.81
C VAL A 85 35.64 14.50 2.19
N SER A 86 34.96 13.35 2.24
CA SER A 86 34.65 12.64 3.48
C SER A 86 35.75 11.67 3.96
N MET A 87 36.86 11.51 3.24
CA MET A 87 37.96 10.63 3.70
C MET A 87 38.82 11.23 4.82
N THR A 88 38.64 12.52 5.17
CA THR A 88 39.48 13.20 6.17
C THR A 88 38.87 13.30 7.57
N GLN A 89 37.65 12.81 7.84
CA GLN A 89 37.02 12.92 9.17
C GLN A 89 36.83 11.61 9.94
N ASN A 90 37.26 10.46 9.40
CA ASN A 90 37.04 9.15 10.04
C ASN A 90 38.18 8.65 10.95
N LEU A 91 39.06 9.54 11.45
CA LEU A 91 40.10 9.15 12.40
C LEU A 91 39.86 9.57 13.86
N THR A 92 38.83 10.37 14.17
CA THR A 92 38.67 10.83 15.57
C THR A 92 37.30 10.67 16.22
N ASN A 93 36.23 10.33 15.49
CA ASN A 93 34.91 10.14 16.13
C ASN A 93 34.17 8.90 15.60
N ARG A 94 34.57 7.72 16.09
CA ARG A 94 33.70 6.53 16.07
C ARG A 94 32.62 6.64 17.16
N ASN A 95 31.73 7.62 17.03
CA ASN A 95 30.48 7.66 17.79
C ASN A 95 29.33 7.64 16.80
N ILE A 96 28.82 6.43 16.58
CA ILE A 96 27.42 6.08 16.26
C ILE A 96 26.66 7.22 15.59
N VAL A 97 26.98 7.49 14.32
CA VAL A 97 26.00 8.07 13.42
C VAL A 97 25.19 6.87 12.96
N MET A 98 24.07 6.63 13.64
CA MET A 98 22.95 5.92 13.03
C MET A 98 22.59 6.75 11.80
N GLU A 99 23.14 6.38 10.64
CA GLU A 99 22.61 6.84 9.37
C GLU A 99 21.15 6.39 9.37
N ASN A 100 20.25 7.33 9.65
CA ASN A 100 18.90 7.23 9.13
C ASN A 100 19.10 7.08 7.63
N GLU A 101 18.92 5.86 7.13
CA GLU A 101 18.66 5.57 5.72
C GLU A 101 17.38 6.31 5.34
N ARG A 102 17.47 7.64 5.25
CA ARG A 102 16.47 8.46 4.60
C ARG A 102 16.54 8.07 3.15
N ASP A 103 15.61 7.20 2.78
CA ASP A 103 15.21 6.83 1.43
C ASP A 103 15.88 7.74 0.42
N LYS A 104 17.01 7.26 -0.13
CA LYS A 104 17.48 7.79 -1.40
C LYS A 104 16.35 7.47 -2.37
N LEU A 105 15.47 8.44 -2.58
CA LEU A 105 14.37 8.40 -3.52
C LEU A 105 15.02 8.18 -4.89
N SER A 106 15.20 6.92 -5.23
CA SER A 106 15.80 6.44 -6.46
C SER A 106 14.67 5.74 -7.18
N ILE A 107 14.47 6.10 -8.45
CA ILE A 107 13.47 5.46 -9.29
C ILE A 107 13.98 4.05 -9.59
N GLN A 108 13.74 3.12 -8.68
CA GLN A 108 14.09 1.71 -8.87
C GLN A 108 12.91 1.00 -9.53
N PRO A 109 13.12 0.36 -10.69
CA PRO A 109 12.08 -0.47 -11.28
C PRO A 109 11.74 -1.60 -10.32
N ILE A 110 10.46 -1.87 -10.10
CA ILE A 110 10.02 -2.98 -9.24
C ILE A 110 10.33 -4.29 -9.97
N ILE A 111 11.26 -5.08 -9.41
CA ILE A 111 11.69 -6.38 -9.91
C ILE A 111 11.38 -7.43 -8.83
N PRO A 112 10.33 -8.25 -9.03
CA PRO A 112 9.97 -9.30 -8.08
C PRO A 112 11.14 -10.23 -7.77
N GLY A 113 11.39 -10.50 -6.49
CA GLY A 113 12.48 -11.36 -6.04
C GLY A 113 13.86 -10.71 -5.99
N VAL A 114 14.02 -9.47 -6.48
CA VAL A 114 15.27 -8.69 -6.34
C VAL A 114 15.08 -7.56 -5.34
N ASN A 115 14.12 -6.66 -5.58
CA ASN A 115 13.86 -5.52 -4.69
C ASN A 115 12.50 -5.57 -3.97
N VAL A 116 11.65 -6.54 -4.30
CA VAL A 116 10.39 -6.79 -3.59
C VAL A 116 10.30 -8.28 -3.23
N PRO A 117 10.06 -8.62 -1.94
CA PRO A 117 9.83 -9.99 -1.51
C PRO A 117 8.69 -10.65 -2.29
N LEU A 118 8.86 -11.92 -2.69
CA LEU A 118 7.84 -12.65 -3.47
C LEU A 118 6.50 -12.77 -2.74
N GLU A 119 6.51 -12.77 -1.40
CA GLU A 119 5.31 -12.81 -0.56
C GLU A 119 4.43 -11.57 -0.72
N GLN A 120 5.03 -10.42 -1.03
CA GLN A 120 4.31 -9.15 -1.20
C GLN A 120 3.76 -8.97 -2.62
N LEU A 121 4.16 -9.82 -3.56
CA LEU A 121 3.82 -9.70 -4.97
C LEU A 121 2.30 -9.77 -5.22
N GLY A 122 1.59 -10.58 -4.45
CA GLY A 122 0.12 -10.68 -4.55
C GLY A 122 -0.58 -9.35 -4.25
N HIS A 123 -0.10 -8.62 -3.23
CA HIS A 123 -0.64 -7.31 -2.86
C HIS A 123 -0.37 -6.27 -3.96
N PHE A 124 0.81 -6.32 -4.56
CA PHE A 124 1.17 -5.44 -5.67
C PHE A 124 0.29 -5.68 -6.90
N PHE A 125 0.08 -6.92 -7.31
CA PHE A 125 -0.81 -7.24 -8.43
C PHE A 125 -2.26 -6.82 -8.17
N LEU A 126 -2.75 -7.05 -6.94
CA LEU A 126 -4.07 -6.60 -6.55
C LEU A 126 -4.19 -5.07 -6.66
N ALA A 127 -3.19 -4.33 -6.16
CA ALA A 127 -3.16 -2.87 -6.25
C ALA A 127 -3.15 -2.39 -7.72
N LEU A 128 -2.36 -3.03 -8.59
CA LEU A 128 -2.33 -2.71 -10.02
C LEU A 128 -3.69 -2.95 -10.70
N VAL A 129 -4.32 -4.09 -10.45
CA VAL A 129 -5.63 -4.42 -11.01
C VAL A 129 -6.69 -3.41 -10.53
N LEU A 130 -6.69 -3.06 -9.24
CA LEU A 130 -7.62 -2.07 -8.71
C LEU A 130 -7.38 -0.69 -9.33
N CYS A 131 -6.15 -0.19 -9.33
CA CYS A 131 -5.80 1.09 -9.93
C CYS A 131 -6.18 1.14 -11.42
N THR A 132 -5.90 0.10 -12.19
CA THR A 132 -6.25 0.06 -13.63
C THR A 132 -7.76 0.06 -13.85
N ILE A 133 -8.52 -0.73 -13.09
CA ILE A 133 -9.99 -0.74 -13.20
C ILE A 133 -10.58 0.64 -12.88
N PHE A 134 -10.15 1.28 -11.78
CA PHE A 134 -10.66 2.59 -11.39
C PHE A 134 -10.24 3.69 -12.38
N HIS A 135 -9.04 3.59 -12.96
CA HIS A 135 -8.55 4.48 -14.01
C HIS A 135 -9.47 4.45 -15.23
N GLU A 136 -9.71 3.25 -15.76
CA GLU A 136 -10.55 3.05 -16.95
C GLU A 136 -12.02 3.39 -16.68
N LEU A 137 -12.51 3.10 -15.47
CA LEU A 137 -13.84 3.50 -15.03
C LEU A 137 -14.00 5.03 -15.08
N GLY A 138 -12.96 5.78 -14.67
CA GLY A 138 -12.94 7.24 -14.76
C GLY A 138 -13.16 7.71 -16.20
N HIS A 139 -12.43 7.15 -17.16
CA HIS A 139 -12.59 7.46 -18.59
C HIS A 139 -13.99 7.10 -19.11
N ALA A 140 -14.52 5.93 -18.74
CA ALA A 140 -15.83 5.45 -19.17
C ALA A 140 -16.98 6.38 -18.70
N ILE A 141 -16.93 6.79 -17.43
CA ILE A 141 -17.93 7.69 -16.84
C ILE A 141 -17.79 9.10 -17.43
N ALA A 142 -16.57 9.61 -17.61
CA ALA A 142 -16.33 10.92 -18.21
C ALA A 142 -16.84 10.99 -19.65
N ALA A 143 -16.54 9.98 -20.46
CA ALA A 143 -17.04 9.87 -21.83
C ALA A 143 -18.57 9.87 -21.85
N SER A 144 -19.19 9.06 -20.99
CA SER A 144 -20.66 8.99 -20.86
C SER A 144 -21.28 10.33 -20.44
N ALA A 145 -20.62 11.09 -19.55
CA ALA A 145 -21.06 12.41 -19.11
C ALA A 145 -20.93 13.50 -20.20
N GLU A 146 -19.99 13.35 -21.13
CA GLU A 146 -19.80 14.23 -22.29
C GLU A 146 -20.53 13.75 -23.55
N HIS A 147 -21.48 12.81 -23.40
CA HIS A 147 -22.29 12.24 -24.49
C HIS A 147 -21.50 11.45 -25.54
N VAL A 148 -20.33 10.95 -25.17
CA VAL A 148 -19.53 10.02 -25.98
C VAL A 148 -19.92 8.59 -25.62
N HIS A 149 -20.10 7.75 -26.64
CA HIS A 149 -20.46 6.34 -26.44
C HIS A 149 -19.22 5.51 -26.12
N VAL A 150 -19.36 4.61 -25.13
CA VAL A 150 -18.37 3.58 -24.79
C VAL A 150 -18.72 2.33 -25.60
N ASN A 151 -17.82 1.90 -26.49
CA ASN A 151 -18.02 0.73 -27.34
C ASN A 151 -17.94 -0.57 -26.53
N GLY A 152 -17.04 -0.62 -25.55
CA GLY A 152 -16.85 -1.76 -24.66
C GLY A 152 -15.73 -1.53 -23.65
N CYS A 153 -15.45 -2.53 -22.84
CA CYS A 153 -14.25 -2.54 -21.98
C CYS A 153 -13.59 -3.91 -22.06
N GLY A 154 -12.28 -3.93 -21.79
CA GLY A 154 -11.50 -5.15 -21.83
C GLY A 154 -10.50 -5.23 -20.71
N TYR A 155 -10.07 -6.46 -20.45
CA TYR A 155 -8.98 -6.78 -19.54
C TYR A 155 -8.03 -7.71 -20.28
N PHE A 156 -6.74 -7.53 -20.10
CA PHE A 156 -5.72 -8.36 -20.70
C PHE A 156 -4.59 -8.65 -19.72
N VAL A 157 -3.92 -9.77 -19.94
CA VAL A 157 -2.67 -10.11 -19.25
C VAL A 157 -1.59 -10.30 -20.29
N PHE A 158 -0.59 -9.42 -20.26
CA PHE A 158 0.59 -9.50 -21.13
C PHE A 158 1.78 -10.07 -20.36
N ILE A 159 2.17 -11.31 -20.67
CA ILE A 159 3.19 -12.11 -19.95
C ILE A 159 2.85 -12.31 -18.46
N VAL A 160 3.07 -11.28 -17.65
CA VAL A 160 2.76 -11.22 -16.21
C VAL A 160 2.03 -9.93 -15.82
N TYR A 161 1.91 -8.97 -16.74
CA TYR A 161 1.34 -7.66 -16.47
C TYR A 161 -0.17 -7.66 -16.72
N PRO A 162 -1.01 -7.49 -15.67
CA PRO A 162 -2.43 -7.29 -15.84
C PRO A 162 -2.73 -5.85 -16.26
N GLY A 163 -3.62 -5.67 -17.23
CA GLY A 163 -4.06 -4.37 -17.72
C GLY A 163 -5.56 -4.38 -18.04
N ALA A 164 -6.20 -3.23 -17.89
CA ALA A 164 -7.56 -2.99 -18.33
C ALA A 164 -7.58 -1.84 -19.34
N TYR A 165 -8.58 -1.79 -20.19
CA TYR A 165 -8.82 -0.65 -21.08
C TYR A 165 -10.31 -0.45 -21.31
N VAL A 166 -10.70 0.79 -21.55
CA VAL A 166 -12.03 1.13 -22.05
C VAL A 166 -11.96 1.56 -23.53
N ASP A 167 -12.82 0.98 -24.35
CA ASP A 167 -12.90 1.25 -25.79
C ASP A 167 -13.88 2.39 -26.02
N LEU A 168 -13.33 3.58 -26.33
CA LEU A 168 -14.09 4.79 -26.58
C LEU A 168 -14.14 5.10 -28.08
N ASN A 169 -15.26 5.64 -28.54
CA ASN A 169 -15.37 6.12 -29.93
C ASN A 169 -14.50 7.38 -30.15
N GLN A 170 -13.30 7.18 -30.67
CA GLN A 170 -12.32 8.24 -30.91
C GLN A 170 -12.81 9.30 -31.90
N GLU A 171 -13.56 8.92 -32.95
CA GLU A 171 -14.13 9.87 -33.92
C GLU A 171 -15.03 10.87 -33.21
N LYS A 172 -15.91 10.40 -32.31
CA LYS A 172 -16.78 11.28 -31.52
C LYS A 172 -16.02 12.14 -30.51
N ILE A 173 -14.94 11.61 -29.92
CA ILE A 173 -14.07 12.40 -29.04
C ILE A 173 -13.40 13.54 -29.83
N GLN A 174 -12.95 13.28 -31.06
CA GLN A 174 -12.33 14.32 -31.89
C GLN A 174 -13.32 15.40 -32.34
N MET A 175 -14.62 15.08 -32.43
CA MET A 175 -15.67 16.04 -32.77
C MET A 175 -16.09 16.98 -31.61
N ILE A 176 -15.80 16.64 -30.35
CA ILE A 176 -16.14 17.49 -29.20
C ILE A 176 -15.05 18.53 -28.92
N THR A 177 -15.38 19.59 -28.18
CA THR A 177 -14.43 20.67 -27.86
C THR A 177 -13.25 20.18 -27.03
N ALA A 178 -12.07 20.79 -27.21
CA ALA A 178 -10.84 20.43 -26.52
C ALA A 178 -11.00 20.36 -24.98
N TYR A 179 -11.78 21.26 -24.40
CA TYR A 179 -12.06 21.26 -22.97
C TYR A 179 -12.86 20.02 -22.51
N ARG A 180 -13.81 19.53 -23.32
CA ARG A 180 -14.54 18.29 -23.03
C ARG A 180 -13.66 17.06 -23.23
N GLN A 181 -12.78 17.08 -24.24
CA GLN A 181 -11.77 16.03 -24.42
C GLN A 181 -10.85 15.95 -23.20
N LEU A 182 -10.41 17.08 -22.67
CA LEU A 182 -9.54 17.15 -21.50
C LEU A 182 -10.20 16.53 -20.26
N ARG A 183 -11.51 16.72 -20.06
CA ARG A 183 -12.26 16.04 -18.99
C ARG A 183 -12.18 14.53 -19.11
N ILE A 184 -12.25 13.99 -20.32
CA ILE A 184 -12.15 12.55 -20.57
C ILE A 184 -10.72 12.07 -20.35
N TYR A 185 -9.72 12.73 -20.94
CA TYR A 185 -8.31 12.30 -20.83
C TYR A 185 -7.73 12.44 -19.42
N CYS A 186 -8.14 13.45 -18.64
CA CYS A 186 -7.69 13.60 -17.25
C CYS A 186 -8.46 12.69 -16.26
N ALA A 187 -9.57 12.08 -16.68
CA ALA A 187 -10.46 11.36 -15.79
C ALA A 187 -9.79 10.18 -15.07
N GLY A 188 -8.97 9.39 -15.78
CA GLY A 188 -8.32 8.22 -15.23
C GLY A 188 -7.30 8.58 -14.14
N VAL A 189 -6.41 9.54 -14.41
CA VAL A 189 -5.45 10.03 -13.41
C VAL A 189 -6.16 10.58 -12.19
N PHE A 190 -7.22 11.36 -12.39
CA PHE A 190 -8.01 11.91 -11.29
C PHE A 190 -8.67 10.82 -10.44
N HIS A 191 -9.24 9.78 -11.04
CA HIS A 191 -9.84 8.67 -10.29
C HIS A 191 -8.82 7.89 -9.47
N ASN A 192 -7.59 7.73 -9.99
CA ASN A 192 -6.50 7.13 -9.21
C ASN A 192 -6.08 8.02 -8.04
N MET A 193 -6.03 9.35 -8.22
CA MET A 193 -5.77 10.27 -7.11
C MET A 193 -6.86 10.21 -6.04
N VAL A 194 -8.13 10.08 -6.44
CA VAL A 194 -9.24 9.87 -5.51
C VAL A 194 -9.12 8.54 -4.79
N LEU A 195 -8.73 7.47 -5.49
CA LEU A 195 -8.49 6.15 -4.88
C LEU A 195 -7.36 6.22 -3.83
N VAL A 196 -6.27 6.94 -4.13
CA VAL A 196 -5.18 7.20 -3.17
C VAL A 196 -5.70 7.97 -1.96
N LEU A 197 -6.48 9.04 -2.17
CA LEU A 197 -7.07 9.80 -1.06
C LEU A 197 -7.94 8.92 -0.17
N ILE A 198 -8.79 8.07 -0.77
CA ILE A 198 -9.61 7.10 -0.04
C ILE A 198 -8.71 6.14 0.75
N ALA A 199 -7.67 5.59 0.14
CA ALA A 199 -6.74 4.69 0.82
C ALA A 199 -6.02 5.36 2.01
N VAL A 200 -5.60 6.62 1.86
CA VAL A 200 -5.00 7.40 2.95
C VAL A 200 -6.01 7.63 4.08
N ILE A 201 -7.25 7.98 3.75
CA ILE A 201 -8.31 8.14 4.76
C ILE A 201 -8.53 6.81 5.51
N PHE A 202 -8.62 5.69 4.80
CA PHE A 202 -8.72 4.37 5.43
C PHE A 202 -7.52 4.08 6.34
N LEU A 203 -6.31 4.41 5.92
CA LEU A 203 -5.10 4.22 6.72
C LEU A 203 -5.13 5.05 8.01
N LEU A 204 -5.61 6.29 7.94
CA LEU A 204 -5.73 7.19 9.10
C LEU A 204 -6.84 6.74 10.07
N ILE A 205 -7.91 6.14 9.55
CA ILE A 205 -9.01 5.61 10.37
C ILE A 205 -8.65 4.24 10.97
N ASN A 206 -7.75 3.48 10.34
CA ASN A 206 -7.33 2.15 10.75
C ASN A 206 -7.01 2.00 12.25
N PRO A 207 -6.18 2.85 12.90
CA PRO A 207 -5.91 2.71 14.32
C PRO A 207 -7.17 2.85 15.18
N PHE A 208 -8.15 3.67 14.80
CA PHE A 208 -9.40 3.79 15.54
C PHE A 208 -10.26 2.53 15.43
N ILE A 209 -10.26 1.88 14.26
CA ILE A 209 -10.97 0.62 14.04
C ILE A 209 -10.27 -0.49 14.83
N ILE A 210 -8.95 -0.66 14.65
CA ILE A 210 -8.19 -1.74 15.28
C ILE A 210 -8.18 -1.60 16.79
N ASN A 211 -8.00 -0.38 17.35
CA ASN A 211 -7.95 -0.17 18.79
C ASN A 211 -9.26 -0.60 19.49
N HIS A 212 -10.40 -0.58 18.81
CA HIS A 212 -11.64 -1.09 19.38
C HIS A 212 -11.65 -2.62 19.54
N PHE A 213 -10.90 -3.33 18.69
CA PHE A 213 -10.82 -4.80 18.70
C PHE A 213 -9.54 -5.34 19.36
N TYR A 214 -8.59 -4.47 19.70
CA TYR A 214 -7.31 -4.86 20.28
C TYR A 214 -7.27 -4.58 21.77
N ILE A 215 -6.87 -5.58 22.56
CA ILE A 215 -6.59 -5.40 23.98
C ILE A 215 -5.13 -4.94 24.05
N GLU A 216 -4.90 -3.70 24.47
CA GLU A 216 -3.55 -3.26 24.82
C GLU A 216 -3.07 -4.08 26.02
N ALA A 217 -1.99 -4.83 25.84
CA ALA A 217 -1.36 -5.64 26.90
C ALA A 217 0.17 -5.60 26.75
N ALA A 218 0.89 -5.52 27.86
CA ALA A 218 2.34 -5.62 27.86
C ALA A 218 2.75 -7.05 27.47
N THR A 219 3.26 -7.22 26.24
CA THR A 219 3.58 -8.53 25.67
C THR A 219 5.08 -8.68 25.45
N VAL A 220 5.64 -9.84 25.80
CA VAL A 220 7.05 -10.15 25.63
C VAL A 220 7.37 -10.40 24.16
N TYR A 221 7.92 -9.40 23.46
CA TYR A 221 8.31 -9.55 22.05
C TYR A 221 9.64 -10.30 21.88
N ARG A 222 10.60 -10.06 22.77
CA ARG A 222 11.91 -10.73 22.73
C ARG A 222 12.59 -10.66 24.09
N VAL A 223 13.26 -11.74 24.47
CA VAL A 223 14.11 -11.81 25.67
C VAL A 223 15.56 -11.87 25.21
N SER A 224 16.44 -11.09 25.84
CA SER A 224 17.89 -11.13 25.54
C SER A 224 18.47 -12.49 25.93
N LYS A 225 19.35 -13.06 25.08
CA LYS A 225 20.00 -14.36 25.34
C LYS A 225 20.92 -14.33 26.56
N ASP A 226 21.48 -13.17 26.87
CA ASP A 226 22.37 -12.98 28.02
C ASP A 226 21.59 -12.78 29.33
N SER A 227 20.25 -12.79 29.27
CA SER A 227 19.41 -12.58 30.44
C SER A 227 19.15 -13.89 31.20
N PRO A 228 19.23 -13.90 32.54
CA PRO A 228 18.90 -15.08 33.36
C PRO A 228 17.48 -15.62 33.15
N ILE A 229 16.56 -14.78 32.66
CA ILE A 229 15.16 -15.14 32.40
C ILE A 229 14.90 -15.66 30.98
N TYR A 230 15.92 -15.79 30.12
CA TYR A 230 15.77 -16.20 28.71
C TYR A 230 15.02 -17.53 28.53
N ASN A 231 15.37 -18.53 29.32
CA ASN A 231 14.72 -19.86 29.25
C ASN A 231 13.45 -19.96 30.10
N LEU A 232 13.20 -18.96 30.96
CA LEU A 232 12.07 -18.94 31.87
C LEU A 232 10.88 -18.19 31.27
N LEU A 233 11.12 -17.14 30.48
CA LEU A 233 10.10 -16.25 29.96
C LEU A 233 9.78 -16.54 28.48
N PRO A 234 8.60 -17.12 28.16
CA PRO A 234 8.23 -17.43 26.78
C PRO A 234 7.93 -16.16 25.99
N VAL A 235 8.36 -16.11 24.73
CA VAL A 235 7.97 -15.02 23.82
C VAL A 235 6.46 -15.09 23.57
N HIS A 236 5.81 -13.93 23.45
CA HIS A 236 4.35 -13.73 23.30
C HIS A 236 3.52 -13.94 24.57
N SER A 237 4.15 -14.07 25.74
CA SER A 237 3.45 -14.03 27.02
C SER A 237 3.02 -12.60 27.38
N THR A 238 1.90 -12.47 28.09
CA THR A 238 1.40 -11.18 28.59
C THR A 238 1.80 -10.98 30.05
N ILE A 239 2.37 -9.82 30.37
CA ILE A 239 2.76 -9.46 31.73
C ILE A 239 1.58 -8.78 32.39
N GLN A 240 1.12 -9.33 33.51
CA GLN A 240 0.01 -8.76 34.29
C GLN A 240 0.48 -8.07 35.56
N TYR A 241 1.58 -8.52 36.17
CA TYR A 241 2.10 -7.89 37.38
C TYR A 241 3.64 -7.87 37.40
N VAL A 242 4.18 -6.82 38.02
CA VAL A 242 5.62 -6.64 38.26
C VAL A 242 5.82 -6.01 39.64
N ASP A 243 6.46 -6.71 40.56
CA ASP A 243 6.71 -6.29 41.94
C ASP A 243 5.42 -5.79 42.63
N GLY A 244 4.34 -6.56 42.46
CA GLY A 244 2.98 -6.23 42.95
C GLY A 244 2.27 -5.09 42.22
N CYS A 245 2.88 -4.48 41.20
CA CYS A 245 2.28 -3.44 40.37
C CYS A 245 1.47 -4.07 39.22
N ASN A 246 0.19 -3.70 39.07
CA ASN A 246 -0.67 -4.22 38.01
C ASN A 246 -0.33 -3.55 36.65
N VAL A 247 -0.12 -4.37 35.63
CA VAL A 247 0.23 -3.98 34.26
C VAL A 247 -0.88 -4.42 33.32
N ASN A 248 -1.76 -3.49 32.97
CA ASN A 248 -2.79 -3.76 31.95
C ASN A 248 -2.34 -3.22 30.59
N THR A 249 -1.68 -2.06 30.56
CA THR A 249 -1.24 -1.41 29.32
C THR A 249 0.29 -1.40 29.17
N SER A 250 0.76 -1.11 27.96
CA SER A 250 2.20 -0.88 27.71
C SER A 250 2.74 0.31 28.50
N ASN A 251 1.90 1.32 28.75
CA ASN A 251 2.26 2.48 29.55
C ASN A 251 2.37 2.13 31.04
N ASP A 252 1.48 1.28 31.56
CA ASP A 252 1.53 0.80 32.96
C ASP A 252 2.86 0.09 33.24
N TRP A 253 3.34 -0.72 32.28
CA TRP A 253 4.66 -1.35 32.37
C TRP A 253 5.77 -0.32 32.61
N TYR A 254 5.83 0.74 31.80
CA TYR A 254 6.84 1.80 31.98
C TYR A 254 6.68 2.56 33.30
N GLN A 255 5.45 2.77 33.75
CA GLN A 255 5.18 3.44 35.04
C GLN A 255 5.59 2.56 36.22
N CYS A 256 5.24 1.27 36.22
CA CYS A 256 5.65 0.32 37.24
C CYS A 256 7.18 0.23 37.34
N LEU A 257 7.90 0.15 36.22
CA LEU A 257 9.36 0.13 36.23
C LEU A 257 9.97 1.43 36.80
N ARG A 258 9.37 2.59 36.53
CA ARG A 258 9.81 3.86 37.14
C ARG A 258 9.59 3.86 38.65
N LEU A 259 8.42 3.41 39.12
CA LEU A 259 8.13 3.30 40.55
C LEU A 259 9.09 2.37 41.28
N ILE A 260 9.45 1.23 40.67
CA ILE A 260 10.43 0.30 41.24
C ILE A 260 11.80 0.96 41.36
N LYS A 261 12.23 1.67 40.30
CA LYS A 261 13.50 2.41 40.31
C LYS A 261 13.54 3.49 41.39
N ASP A 262 12.43 4.22 41.57
CA ASP A 262 12.32 5.28 42.58
C ASP A 262 12.25 4.72 44.02
N ARG A 263 11.64 3.55 44.22
CA ARG A 263 11.63 2.84 45.52
C ARG A 263 12.99 2.29 45.91
N HIS A 264 13.81 1.92 44.93
CA HIS A 264 15.14 1.33 45.15
C HIS A 264 16.27 2.13 44.49
N PRO A 265 16.51 3.40 44.91
CA PRO A 265 17.46 4.29 44.25
C PRO A 265 18.93 3.83 44.40
N GLN A 266 19.22 2.92 45.34
CA GLN A 266 20.55 2.35 45.56
C GLN A 266 20.81 1.04 44.79
N GLN A 267 19.81 0.45 44.13
CA GLN A 267 19.93 -0.79 43.35
C GLN A 267 19.88 -0.51 41.84
N ASN A 268 20.84 0.26 41.32
CA ASN A 268 20.96 0.53 39.89
C ASN A 268 21.20 -0.73 39.02
N ASN A 269 21.52 -1.87 39.62
CA ASN A 269 21.84 -3.13 38.93
C ASN A 269 20.73 -4.20 39.02
N GLY A 270 19.54 -3.83 39.50
CA GLY A 270 18.42 -4.77 39.71
C GLY A 270 18.46 -5.49 41.06
N TYR A 271 17.46 -6.33 41.31
CA TYR A 271 17.30 -7.14 42.53
C TYR A 271 17.24 -8.64 42.18
N CYS A 272 17.67 -9.48 43.12
CA CYS A 272 17.64 -10.92 42.94
C CYS A 272 16.25 -11.47 43.27
N LEU A 273 15.65 -12.20 42.32
CA LEU A 273 14.45 -12.98 42.53
C LEU A 273 14.81 -14.46 42.60
N THR A 274 14.13 -15.19 43.48
CA THR A 274 14.17 -16.65 43.50
C THR A 274 13.26 -17.20 42.41
N GLN A 275 13.56 -18.40 41.90
CA GLN A 275 12.77 -19.02 40.84
C GLN A 275 11.31 -19.30 41.28
N ALA A 276 11.04 -19.40 42.58
CA ALA A 276 9.70 -19.59 43.13
C ALA A 276 8.83 -18.32 43.13
N GLU A 277 9.46 -17.14 43.10
CA GLU A 277 8.78 -15.84 43.04
C GLU A 277 8.31 -15.49 41.61
N ILE A 278 8.94 -16.08 40.59
CA ILE A 278 8.50 -15.96 39.19
C ILE A 278 7.35 -16.94 38.95
N GLN A 279 6.12 -16.49 39.14
CA GLN A 279 4.94 -17.33 38.94
C GLN A 279 4.45 -17.26 37.49
N PHE A 280 4.25 -18.43 36.89
CA PHE A 280 3.60 -18.59 35.59
C PHE A 280 2.21 -19.20 35.77
N PRO A 281 1.20 -18.42 36.22
CA PRO A 281 -0.16 -18.94 36.30
C PRO A 281 -0.61 -19.37 34.90
N SER A 282 -0.77 -20.69 34.75
CA SER A 282 -1.30 -21.32 33.56
C SER A 282 -2.79 -21.52 33.78
N ASN A 283 -3.61 -20.53 33.42
CA ASN A 283 -5.04 -20.78 33.25
C ASN A 283 -5.68 -19.96 32.15
N HIS A 284 -6.39 -20.72 31.31
CA HIS A 284 -7.38 -20.40 30.27
C HIS A 284 -6.95 -19.50 29.10
N ILE A 285 -7.04 -20.10 27.90
CA ILE A 285 -7.00 -19.48 26.56
C ILE A 285 -5.60 -19.00 26.15
N GLY A 286 -4.62 -19.91 26.02
CA GLY A 286 -3.39 -19.69 25.23
C GLY A 286 -2.45 -18.56 25.69
N MET A 287 -2.81 -17.77 26.69
CA MET A 287 -2.02 -16.67 27.23
C MET A 287 -1.33 -17.12 28.50
N LYS A 288 0.00 -17.02 28.50
CA LYS A 288 0.83 -17.26 29.68
C LYS A 288 1.01 -15.93 30.38
N TYR A 289 0.52 -15.85 31.60
CA TYR A 289 0.68 -14.67 32.45
C TYR A 289 1.96 -14.81 33.27
N ILE A 290 2.66 -13.71 33.51
CA ILE A 290 3.78 -13.68 34.46
C ILE A 290 3.49 -12.67 35.56
N LEU A 291 3.68 -13.13 36.79
CA LEU A 291 3.85 -12.30 37.97
C LEU A 291 5.36 -12.25 38.24
N ILE A 292 5.96 -11.09 38.01
CA ILE A 292 7.35 -10.79 38.42
C ILE A 292 7.28 -10.09 39.77
#